data_AF-A0A9E4EMD0-F1
#
_entry.id   AF-A0A9E4EMD0-F1
#
_cell.length_a   1.000
_cell.length_b   1.000
_cell.length_c   1.000
_cell.angle_alpha   90.00
_cell.angle_beta   90.00
_cell.angle_gamma   90.00
#
_symmetry.space_group_name_H-M   'P 1'
#
loop_
_entity.id
_entity.type
_entity.pdbx_description
1 polymer ?
#
loop_
_entity_poly.entity_id
_entity_poly.type
_entity_poly.pdbx_seq_one_letter_code
_entity_poly.pdbx_strand_id
1 'polypeptide(L)'
;MLRYNAAHRGAEEDVFPLTDPRNIPVVVYTCLRWGALMKPTPDDPPNFIPPPAREWYRFALANSSVAIAIAAPNDRAELEHDFSLLDDWRAPTPEENEMLMAHGDRVYQHAG
;
A
#
# COMPACT_ATOMS: atom_id res chain seq x y z
N MET A 1 -1.86 15.76 -0.67
CA MET A 1 -1.29 14.61 -1.39
C MET A 1 -0.01 14.21 -0.69
N LEU A 2 0.18 12.95 -0.33
CA LEU A 2 1.31 12.49 0.51
C LEU A 2 1.75 11.06 0.17
N ARG A 3 2.94 10.67 0.61
CA ARG A 3 3.41 9.28 0.53
C ARG A 3 2.74 8.45 1.62
N TYR A 4 2.08 7.38 1.23
CA TYR A 4 1.52 6.40 2.15
C TYR A 4 1.53 5.02 1.49
N ASN A 5 2.07 4.03 2.20
CA ASN A 5 2.13 2.63 1.81
C ASN A 5 2.50 1.78 3.03
N ALA A 6 2.50 0.45 2.86
CA ALA A 6 2.83 -0.47 3.94
C ALA A 6 4.19 -0.21 4.59
N ALA A 7 5.16 0.39 3.88
CA ALA A 7 6.47 0.71 4.44
C ALA A 7 6.60 2.15 4.96
N HIS A 8 5.62 3.02 4.72
CA HIS A 8 5.61 4.41 5.15
C HIS A 8 4.21 4.79 5.67
N ARG A 9 3.96 4.50 6.95
CA ARG A 9 2.66 4.65 7.61
C ARG A 9 2.53 5.89 8.51
N GLY A 10 3.58 6.71 8.65
CA GLY A 10 3.60 7.86 9.58
C GLY A 10 2.49 8.90 9.38
N ALA A 11 1.84 8.93 8.20
CA ALA A 11 0.64 9.75 7.99
C ALA A 11 -0.52 9.40 8.95
N GLU A 12 -0.58 8.16 9.45
CA GLU A 12 -1.56 7.72 10.45
C GLU A 12 -1.42 8.47 11.78
N GLU A 13 -0.21 8.90 12.13
CA GLU A 13 0.07 9.64 13.36
C GLU A 13 0.08 11.16 13.11
N ASP A 14 0.67 11.60 11.99
CA ASP A 14 0.99 13.01 11.76
C ASP A 14 -0.07 13.78 10.96
N VAL A 15 -0.81 13.10 10.07
CA VAL A 15 -1.62 13.78 9.03
C VAL A 15 -3.10 13.42 9.08
N PHE A 16 -3.45 12.13 9.15
CA PHE A 16 -4.85 11.68 9.20
C PHE A 16 -5.61 12.26 10.39
N PRO A 17 -5.05 12.35 11.62
CA PRO A 17 -5.73 12.99 12.75
C PRO A 17 -6.07 14.47 12.53
N LEU A 18 -5.36 15.14 11.63
CA LEU A 18 -5.61 16.54 11.27
C LEU A 18 -6.58 16.68 10.08
N THR A 19 -6.60 15.72 9.17
CA THR A 19 -7.39 15.82 7.94
C THR A 19 -8.80 15.27 8.10
N ASP A 20 -8.95 14.17 8.84
CA ASP A 20 -10.24 13.50 9.03
C ASP A 20 -11.32 14.39 9.69
N PRO A 21 -11.06 15.11 10.80
CA PRO A 21 -12.07 15.96 11.42
C PRO A 21 -12.51 17.15 10.55
N ARG A 22 -11.71 17.47 9.52
CA ARG A 22 -11.94 18.59 8.60
C ARG A 22 -12.52 18.12 7.27
N ASN A 23 -12.75 16.81 7.09
CA ASN A 23 -13.17 16.19 5.83
C ASN A 23 -12.27 16.60 4.66
N ILE A 24 -10.96 16.73 4.89
CA ILE A 24 -10.00 17.05 3.82
C ILE A 24 -9.64 15.73 3.11
N PRO A 25 -9.97 15.56 1.82
CA PRO A 25 -9.66 14.33 1.11
C PRO A 25 -8.14 14.17 0.94
N VAL A 26 -7.62 13.01 1.30
CA VAL A 26 -6.19 12.69 1.12
C VAL A 26 -5.98 11.84 -0.12
N VAL A 27 -5.09 12.32 -0.99
CA VAL A 27 -4.56 11.58 -2.13
C VAL A 27 -3.20 10.99 -1.74
N VAL A 28 -3.01 9.69 -1.91
CA VAL A 28 -1.76 8.99 -1.61
C VAL A 28 -1.02 8.58 -2.87
N TYR A 29 0.31 8.64 -2.83
CA TYR A 29 1.19 8.22 -3.91
C TYR A 29 2.27 7.27 -3.42
N THR A 30 2.99 6.66 -4.38
CA THR A 30 4.03 5.65 -4.11
C THR A 30 3.52 4.47 -3.28
N CYS A 31 2.29 4.02 -3.56
CA CYS A 31 1.64 2.89 -2.89
C CYS A 31 2.50 1.60 -2.93
N LEU A 32 3.32 1.45 -3.97
CA LEU A 32 4.21 0.30 -4.19
C LEU A 32 5.65 0.54 -3.70
N ARG A 33 5.94 1.72 -3.11
CA ARG A 33 7.31 2.21 -2.80
C ARG A 33 8.27 2.01 -3.98
N TRP A 34 7.94 2.61 -5.12
CA TRP A 34 8.71 2.46 -6.38
C TRP A 34 8.92 0.99 -6.81
N GLY A 35 7.98 0.11 -6.45
CA GLY A 35 8.02 -1.32 -6.74
C GLY A 35 8.82 -2.16 -5.74
N ALA A 36 9.39 -1.56 -4.69
CA ALA A 36 10.13 -2.30 -3.67
C ALA A 36 9.23 -3.25 -2.87
N LEU A 37 7.96 -2.91 -2.65
CA LEU A 37 7.00 -3.78 -1.97
C LEU A 37 6.64 -5.04 -2.78
N MET A 38 6.95 -5.07 -4.08
CA MET A 38 6.75 -6.26 -4.92
C MET A 38 8.02 -7.12 -5.03
N LYS A 39 9.04 -6.83 -4.24
CA LYS A 39 10.35 -7.50 -4.31
C LYS A 39 10.68 -8.14 -2.95
N PRO A 40 11.40 -9.29 -2.97
CA PRO A 40 11.83 -9.91 -1.73
C PRO A 40 12.90 -9.05 -1.03
N THR A 41 12.97 -9.21 0.28
CA THR A 41 13.97 -8.64 1.18
C THR A 41 14.81 -9.76 1.82
N PRO A 42 16.03 -9.47 2.29
CA PRO A 42 16.87 -10.47 2.97
C PRO A 42 16.23 -11.06 4.23
N ASP A 43 15.33 -10.32 4.88
CA ASP A 43 14.67 -10.71 6.12
C ASP A 43 13.30 -11.39 5.89
N ASP A 44 12.91 -11.61 4.63
CA ASP A 44 11.65 -12.30 4.35
C ASP A 44 11.69 -13.76 4.85
N PRO A 45 10.57 -14.28 5.41
CA PRO A 45 10.48 -15.67 5.80
C PRO A 45 10.75 -16.63 4.63
N PRO A 46 11.24 -17.86 4.90
CA PRO A 46 11.40 -18.87 3.86
C PRO A 46 10.10 -19.10 3.07
N ASN A 47 10.20 -19.13 1.74
CA ASN A 47 9.09 -19.29 0.81
C ASN A 47 8.04 -18.15 0.84
N PHE A 48 8.34 -17.00 1.45
CA PHE A 48 7.49 -15.83 1.33
C PHE A 48 7.52 -15.29 -0.10
N ILE A 49 6.33 -15.01 -0.65
CA ILE A 49 6.17 -14.41 -1.97
C ILE A 49 5.52 -13.04 -1.74
N PRO A 50 6.20 -11.93 -2.11
CA PRO A 50 5.62 -10.60 -2.02
C PRO A 50 4.27 -10.53 -2.76
N PRO A 51 3.24 -9.94 -2.13
CA PRO A 51 1.96 -9.70 -2.79
C PRO A 51 2.07 -8.92 -4.10
N PRO A 52 1.14 -9.15 -5.05
CA PRO A 52 1.08 -8.39 -6.29
C PRO A 52 0.62 -6.93 -6.07
N ALA A 53 0.82 -6.08 -7.08
CA ALA A 53 0.53 -4.64 -7.06
C ALA A 53 -0.83 -4.28 -6.45
N ARG A 54 -1.89 -4.99 -6.86
CA ARG A 54 -3.27 -4.76 -6.40
C ARG A 54 -3.44 -4.84 -4.88
N GLU A 55 -2.68 -5.68 -4.18
CA GLU A 55 -2.82 -5.84 -2.72
C GLU A 55 -2.22 -4.64 -1.97
N TRP A 56 -1.22 -3.98 -2.56
CA TRP A 56 -0.66 -2.75 -2.00
C TRP A 56 -1.58 -1.54 -2.21
N TYR A 57 -2.30 -1.50 -3.33
CA TYR A 57 -3.39 -0.55 -3.53
C TYR A 57 -4.56 -0.84 -2.59
N ARG A 58 -4.90 -2.13 -2.36
CA ARG A 58 -5.89 -2.55 -1.37
C ARG A 58 -5.52 -2.06 0.02
N PHE A 59 -4.28 -2.27 0.45
CA PHE A 59 -3.76 -1.77 1.72
C PHE A 59 -3.98 -0.26 1.86
N ALA A 60 -3.56 0.52 0.86
CA ALA A 60 -3.67 1.97 0.92
C ALA A 60 -5.12 2.46 0.96
N LEU A 61 -6.00 1.88 0.13
CA LEU A 61 -7.42 2.27 0.04
C LEU A 61 -8.27 1.73 1.19
N ALA A 62 -7.82 0.71 1.92
CA ALA A 62 -8.54 0.17 3.07
C ALA A 62 -8.50 1.10 4.28
N ASN A 63 -7.56 2.06 4.33
CA ASN A 63 -7.55 3.11 5.32
C ASN A 63 -8.58 4.19 4.96
N SER A 64 -9.58 4.41 5.83
CA SER A 64 -10.68 5.35 5.59
C SER A 64 -10.27 6.81 5.42
N SER A 65 -9.07 7.19 5.89
CA SER A 65 -8.53 8.54 5.72
C SER A 65 -8.03 8.78 4.29
N VAL A 66 -7.87 7.73 3.48
CA VAL A 66 -7.41 7.78 2.09
C VAL A 66 -8.60 7.87 1.14
N ALA A 67 -8.69 8.97 0.39
CA ALA A 67 -9.73 9.18 -0.61
C ALA A 67 -9.34 8.64 -2.00
N ILE A 68 -8.06 8.76 -2.37
CA ILE A 68 -7.55 8.37 -3.69
C ILE A 68 -6.15 7.76 -3.54
N ALA A 69 -5.91 6.61 -4.18
CA ALA A 69 -4.58 6.04 -4.36
C ALA A 69 -4.15 6.19 -5.83
N ILE A 70 -2.99 6.83 -6.06
CA ILE A 70 -2.47 7.00 -7.42
C ILE A 70 -1.75 5.72 -7.87
N ALA A 71 -2.25 5.14 -8.97
CA ALA A 71 -1.58 4.08 -9.71
C ALA A 71 -0.67 4.65 -10.81
N ALA A 72 0.45 3.98 -11.06
CA ALA A 72 1.41 4.36 -12.10
C ALA A 72 1.95 3.11 -12.83
N PRO A 73 1.07 2.33 -13.49
CA PRO A 73 1.48 1.16 -14.25
C PRO A 73 2.31 1.58 -15.47
N ASN A 74 3.29 0.75 -15.84
CA ASN A 74 4.16 0.96 -16.99
C ASN A 74 3.44 0.69 -18.32
N ASP A 75 2.48 -0.24 -18.31
CA ASP A 75 1.77 -0.67 -19.49
C ASP A 75 0.31 -1.04 -19.19
N ARG A 76 -0.40 -1.45 -20.25
CA ARG A 76 -1.80 -1.86 -20.18
C ARG A 76 -2.00 -3.10 -19.31
N ALA A 77 -1.07 -4.06 -19.33
CA ALA A 77 -1.23 -5.30 -18.60
C ALA A 77 -1.12 -5.06 -17.08
N GLU A 78 -0.18 -4.22 -16.66
CA GLU A 78 -0.09 -3.74 -15.28
C GLU A 78 -1.35 -2.98 -14.86
N LEU A 79 -1.87 -2.08 -15.72
CA LEU A 79 -3.11 -1.35 -15.46
C LEU A 79 -4.32 -2.29 -15.27
N GLU A 80 -4.47 -3.28 -16.14
CA GLU A 80 -5.56 -4.26 -16.05
C GLU A 80 -5.42 -5.14 -14.79
N HIS A 81 -4.19 -5.47 -14.41
CA HIS A 81 -3.93 -6.20 -13.18
C HIS A 81 -4.31 -5.38 -11.93
N ASP A 82 -3.93 -4.10 -11.88
CA ASP A 82 -4.31 -3.18 -10.81
C ASP A 82 -5.83 -3.02 -10.71
N PHE A 83 -6.51 -2.92 -11.86
CA PHE A 83 -7.98 -2.79 -11.92
C PHE A 83 -8.72 -4.03 -11.44
N SER A 84 -8.11 -5.21 -11.45
CA SER A 84 -8.71 -6.41 -10.84
C SER A 84 -9.02 -6.23 -9.35
N LEU A 85 -8.42 -5.24 -8.68
CA LEU A 85 -8.79 -4.83 -7.32
C LEU A 85 -10.26 -4.40 -7.23
N LEU A 86 -10.79 -3.73 -8.26
CA LEU A 86 -12.16 -3.19 -8.25
C LEU A 86 -13.20 -4.31 -8.35
N ASP A 87 -12.88 -5.39 -9.07
CA ASP A 87 -13.74 -6.56 -9.20
C ASP A 87 -13.82 -7.38 -7.89
N ASP A 88 -12.76 -7.33 -7.08
CA ASP A 88 -12.63 -8.04 -5.80
C ASP A 88 -12.41 -7.06 -4.62
N TRP A 89 -13.15 -5.94 -4.59
CA TRP A 89 -12.97 -4.96 -3.54
C TRP A 89 -13.44 -5.46 -2.17
N ARG A 90 -12.52 -5.39 -1.21
CA ARG A 90 -12.72 -5.61 0.23
C ARG A 90 -11.52 -5.05 0.99
N ALA A 91 -11.69 -4.73 2.26
CA ALA A 91 -10.54 -4.53 3.14
C ALA A 91 -9.74 -5.84 3.28
N PRO A 92 -8.40 -5.78 3.48
CA PRO A 92 -7.61 -6.94 3.88
C PRO A 92 -8.17 -7.54 5.17
N THR A 93 -8.09 -8.87 5.33
CA THR A 93 -8.34 -9.49 6.64
C THR A 93 -7.27 -9.04 7.65
N PRO A 94 -7.50 -9.19 8.96
CA PRO A 94 -6.46 -8.88 9.95
C PRO A 94 -5.12 -9.56 9.67
N GLU A 95 -5.15 -10.83 9.24
CA GLU A 95 -3.96 -11.62 8.94
C GLU A 95 -3.25 -11.13 7.67
N GLU A 96 -4.00 -10.78 6.62
CA GLU A 96 -3.44 -10.18 5.41
C GLU A 96 -2.82 -8.82 5.71
N ASN A 97 -3.50 -7.99 6.50
CA ASN A 97 -3.00 -6.68 6.89
C ASN A 97 -1.72 -6.78 7.71
N GLU A 98 -1.65 -7.71 8.67
CA GLU A 98 -0.45 -7.98 9.46
C GLU A 98 0.71 -8.42 8.56
N MET A 99 0.47 -9.32 7.60
CA MET A 99 1.49 -9.75 6.64
C MET A 99 1.98 -8.59 5.76
N LEU A 100 1.07 -7.77 5.23
CA LEU A 100 1.41 -6.60 4.40
C LEU A 100 2.25 -5.60 5.18
N MET A 101 1.87 -5.31 6.44
CA MET A 101 2.62 -4.41 7.32
C MET A 101 4.00 -4.98 7.66
N ALA A 102 4.09 -6.26 7.99
CA ALA A 102 5.35 -6.91 8.33
C ALA A 102 6.34 -6.92 7.15
N HIS A 103 5.86 -7.18 5.92
CA HIS A 103 6.70 -7.03 4.73
C HIS A 103 7.07 -5.56 4.49
N GLY A 104 6.13 -4.64 4.68
CA GLY A 104 6.38 -3.20 4.64
C GLY A 104 7.51 -2.76 5.57
N ASP A 105 7.55 -3.30 6.79
CA ASP A 105 8.59 -3.00 7.77
C ASP A 105 9.97 -3.49 7.30
N ARG A 106 10.05 -4.70 6.74
CA ARG A 106 11.29 -5.22 6.16
C ARG A 106 11.74 -4.38 4.97
N VAL A 107 10.82 -4.01 4.08
CA VAL A 107 11.11 -3.11 2.96
C VAL A 107 11.57 -1.74 3.46
N TYR A 108 11.04 -1.24 4.59
CA TYR A 108 11.51 0.00 5.20
C TYR A 108 12.96 -0.05 5.65
N GLN A 109 13.43 -1.19 6.17
CA GLN A 109 14.82 -1.35 6.59
C GLN A 109 15.78 -1.52 5.40
N HIS A 110 15.33 -2.15 4.31
CA HIS A 110 16.23 -2.62 3.23
C HIS A 110 16.18 -1.81 1.93
N ALA A 111 15.06 -1.14 1.63
CA ALA A 111 14.89 -0.40 0.39
C ALA A 111 15.04 1.11 0.61
N GLY A 112 15.92 1.75 -0.17
CA GLY A 112 16.04 3.23 -0.22
C GLY A 112 14.80 3.91 -0.81
#